data_AF-A0A377WQD0-F1
#
_entry.id   AF-A0A377WQD0-F1
#
_cell.length_a   1.000
_cell.length_b   1.000
_cell.length_c   1.000
_cell.angle_alpha   90.00
_cell.angle_beta   90.00
_cell.angle_gamma   90.00
#
_symmetry.space_group_name_H-M   'P 1'
#
loop_
_entity.id
_entity.type
_entity.pdbx_description
1 polymer ?
#
loop_
_entity_poly.entity_id
_entity_poly.type
_entity_poly.pdbx_seq_one_letter_code
_entity_poly.pdbx_strand_id
1 'polypeptide(L)'
;MKKVYVQADAHFRMLPSDINNMYVRSANGEMVPFSAFVTSRWIYGSPRLERYNGLPSMEILGEASPGKSTGEAMALMETLASKLPSGIGYDWTGMSYQERLSGNQAPALYAISLIVVFLCLAALYESWSIPFSVMLVVPLGVIGALLAATLRGLNNDVYFQVGLLTTIGLSAKNAILIVEFAKDLMEKEGKGIMRPRWRHRGCACGLF
;
A
#
# COMPACT_ATOMS: atom_id res chain seq x y z
N MET A 1 -12.64 -42.98 7.92
CA MET A 1 -12.31 -43.53 9.25
C MET A 1 -13.37 -43.07 10.25
N LYS A 2 -13.98 -43.98 11.02
CA LYS A 2 -14.91 -43.60 12.11
C LYS A 2 -14.07 -43.36 13.37
N LYS A 3 -14.27 -42.21 14.03
CA LYS A 3 -13.60 -41.89 15.29
C LYS A 3 -14.53 -42.24 16.44
N VAL A 4 -14.00 -42.89 17.47
CA VAL A 4 -14.72 -43.20 18.72
C VAL A 4 -14.04 -42.42 19.83
N TYR A 5 -14.81 -41.64 20.59
CA TYR A 5 -14.34 -40.84 21.71
C TYR A 5 -15.05 -41.28 22.99
N VAL A 6 -14.30 -41.34 24.09
CA VAL A 6 -14.84 -41.56 25.44
C VAL A 6 -14.57 -40.31 26.25
N GLN A 7 -15.62 -39.72 26.82
CA GLN A 7 -15.56 -38.51 27.63
C GLN A 7 -16.63 -38.59 28.72
N ALA A 8 -16.35 -38.01 29.90
CA ALA A 8 -17.36 -37.87 30.94
C ALA A 8 -18.53 -36.99 30.47
N ASP A 9 -19.75 -37.32 30.92
CA ASP A 9 -20.93 -36.54 30.62
C ASP A 9 -20.82 -35.10 31.16
N ALA A 10 -21.56 -34.16 30.55
CA ALA A 10 -21.42 -32.72 30.79
C ALA A 10 -21.51 -32.36 32.28
N HIS A 11 -22.46 -32.92 33.01
CA HIS A 11 -22.72 -32.64 34.42
C HIS A 11 -21.57 -32.95 35.37
N PHE A 12 -20.57 -33.75 34.95
CA PHE A 12 -19.41 -34.14 35.75
C PHE A 12 -18.13 -33.36 35.39
N ARG A 13 -18.23 -32.26 34.64
CA ARG A 13 -17.06 -31.49 34.15
C ARG A 13 -17.32 -29.98 33.96
N MET A 14 -18.30 -29.41 34.66
CA MET A 14 -18.65 -27.99 34.52
C MET A 14 -17.94 -27.12 35.55
N LEU A 15 -17.76 -27.63 36.77
CA LEU A 15 -17.21 -26.88 37.89
C LEU A 15 -15.88 -27.47 38.36
N PRO A 16 -14.99 -26.66 38.95
CA PRO A 16 -13.77 -27.16 39.57
C PRO A 16 -14.01 -28.21 40.67
N SER A 17 -15.15 -28.15 41.37
CA SER A 17 -15.55 -29.13 42.39
C SER A 17 -15.79 -30.52 41.82
N ASP A 18 -16.13 -30.65 40.53
CA ASP A 18 -16.48 -31.92 39.91
C ASP A 18 -15.27 -32.87 39.83
N ILE A 19 -14.04 -32.33 39.86
CA ILE A 19 -12.80 -33.10 39.93
C ILE A 19 -12.78 -34.00 41.18
N ASN A 20 -13.38 -33.56 42.29
CA ASN A 20 -13.41 -34.33 43.54
C ASN A 20 -14.28 -35.59 43.45
N ASN A 21 -15.19 -35.65 42.47
CA ASN A 21 -16.06 -36.80 42.24
C ASN A 21 -15.41 -37.85 41.32
N MET A 22 -14.18 -37.61 40.85
CA MET A 22 -13.41 -38.58 40.06
C MET A 22 -12.56 -39.47 40.97
N TYR A 23 -12.55 -40.76 40.67
CA TYR A 23 -11.82 -41.78 41.43
C TYR A 23 -10.88 -42.56 40.51
N VAL A 24 -9.68 -42.85 40.99
CA VAL A 24 -8.74 -43.77 40.33
C VAL A 24 -8.51 -44.96 41.24
N ARG A 25 -8.37 -46.15 40.63
CA ARG A 25 -8.04 -47.36 41.36
C ARG A 25 -6.55 -47.38 41.74
N SER A 26 -6.26 -47.51 43.03
CA SER A 26 -4.92 -47.71 43.58
C SER A 26 -4.39 -49.10 43.24
N ALA A 27 -3.07 -49.32 43.35
CA ALA A 27 -2.43 -50.63 43.17
C ALA A 27 -3.03 -51.72 44.08
N ASN A 28 -3.55 -51.30 45.24
CA ASN A 28 -4.19 -52.19 46.22
C ASN A 28 -5.67 -52.48 45.90
N GLY A 29 -6.19 -51.99 44.77
CA GLY A 29 -7.56 -52.20 44.33
C GLY A 29 -8.60 -51.21 44.89
N GLU A 30 -8.21 -50.35 45.83
CA GLU A 30 -9.07 -49.33 46.44
C GLU A 30 -9.35 -48.16 45.48
N MET A 31 -10.52 -47.54 45.59
CA MET A 31 -10.88 -46.33 44.83
C MET A 31 -10.47 -45.08 45.60
N VAL A 32 -9.55 -44.30 45.05
CA VAL A 32 -9.01 -43.08 45.68
C VAL A 32 -9.52 -41.85 44.94
N PRO A 33 -10.16 -40.87 45.63
CA PRO A 33 -10.62 -39.64 44.99
C PRO A 33 -9.44 -38.74 44.62
N PHE A 34 -9.58 -37.95 43.54
CA PHE A 34 -8.54 -37.01 43.10
C PHE A 34 -8.17 -35.99 44.17
N SER A 35 -9.10 -35.60 45.04
CA SER A 35 -8.86 -34.67 46.14
C SER A 35 -7.83 -35.17 47.16
N ALA A 36 -7.53 -36.48 47.21
CA ALA A 36 -6.55 -37.04 48.13
C ALA A 36 -5.09 -36.77 47.71
N PHE A 37 -4.84 -36.41 46.45
CA PHE A 37 -3.48 -36.23 45.92
C PHE A 37 -3.32 -35.08 44.90
N VAL A 38 -4.39 -34.38 44.51
CA VAL A 38 -4.36 -33.22 43.61
C VAL A 38 -4.73 -31.95 44.36
N THR A 39 -4.02 -30.86 44.06
CA THR A 39 -4.37 -29.51 44.52
C THR A 39 -4.61 -28.59 43.32
N SER A 40 -5.65 -27.76 43.38
CA SER A 40 -6.00 -26.82 42.33
C SER A 40 -5.84 -25.38 42.82
N ARG A 41 -5.43 -24.49 41.91
CA ARG A 41 -5.37 -23.05 42.15
C ARG A 41 -5.64 -22.30 40.85
N TRP A 42 -6.24 -21.12 40.98
CA TRP A 42 -6.44 -20.23 39.84
C TRP A 42 -5.11 -19.60 39.43
N ILE A 43 -4.81 -19.65 38.14
CA ILE A 43 -3.65 -19.00 37.53
C ILE A 43 -4.10 -18.23 36.29
N TYR A 44 -3.34 -17.21 35.92
CA TYR A 44 -3.48 -16.55 34.63
C TYR A 44 -2.64 -17.30 33.60
N GLY A 45 -3.21 -17.56 32.44
CA GLY A 45 -2.53 -18.14 31.30
C GLY A 45 -3.11 -17.57 30.01
N SER A 46 -2.26 -17.37 28.99
CA SER A 46 -2.75 -16.91 27.70
C SER A 46 -3.48 -18.05 26.99
N PRO A 47 -4.75 -17.88 26.57
CA PRO A 47 -5.45 -18.89 25.78
C PRO A 47 -4.89 -18.99 24.35
N ARG A 48 -4.11 -17.99 23.91
CA ARG A 48 -3.50 -17.92 22.58
C ARG A 48 -2.06 -17.45 22.69
N LEU A 49 -1.13 -18.26 22.21
CA LEU A 49 0.27 -17.88 22.09
C LEU A 49 0.56 -17.60 20.62
N GLU A 50 0.90 -16.35 20.32
CA GLU A 50 1.27 -15.93 18.98
C GLU A 50 2.79 -15.97 18.82
N ARG A 51 3.22 -16.31 17.60
CA ARG A 51 4.64 -16.35 17.24
C ARG A 51 4.82 -15.77 15.86
N TYR A 52 5.89 -15.00 15.68
CA TYR A 52 6.30 -14.43 14.42
C TYR A 52 7.75 -14.82 14.14
N ASN A 53 8.02 -15.35 12.94
CA ASN A 53 9.34 -15.88 12.56
C ASN A 53 9.96 -16.83 13.60
N GLY A 54 9.13 -17.63 14.26
CA GLY A 54 9.58 -18.60 15.28
C GLY A 54 9.85 -18.01 16.67
N LEU A 55 9.74 -16.70 16.88
CA LEU A 55 9.86 -16.04 18.18
C LEU A 55 8.47 -15.73 18.77
N PRO A 56 8.30 -15.73 20.10
CA PRO A 56 7.08 -15.25 20.74
C PRO A 56 6.80 -13.80 20.34
N SER A 57 5.57 -13.51 19.92
CA SER A 57 5.19 -12.19 19.42
C SER A 57 3.78 -11.84 19.85
N MET A 58 3.44 -10.56 19.70
CA MET A 58 2.07 -10.10 19.84
C MET A 58 1.77 -9.19 18.65
N GLU A 59 0.67 -9.47 17.94
CA GLU A 59 0.26 -8.64 16.82
C GLU A 59 -0.33 -7.31 17.32
N ILE A 60 0.10 -6.20 16.72
CA ILE A 60 -0.43 -4.87 16.97
C ILE A 60 -0.98 -4.32 15.66
N LEU A 61 -2.26 -3.96 15.68
CA LEU A 61 -2.96 -3.36 14.55
C LEU A 61 -3.24 -1.89 14.83
N GLY A 62 -3.16 -1.06 13.79
CA GLY A 62 -3.44 0.37 13.88
C GLY A 62 -3.51 1.00 12.51
N GLU A 63 -4.10 2.19 12.47
CA GLU A 63 -4.22 3.01 11.26
C GLU A 63 -3.62 4.40 11.49
N ALA A 64 -3.24 5.07 10.42
CA ALA A 64 -2.78 6.44 10.50
C ALA A 64 -3.94 7.38 10.88
N SER A 65 -3.65 8.39 11.69
CA SER A 65 -4.61 9.45 12.00
C SER A 65 -5.07 10.15 10.70
N PRO A 66 -6.32 10.67 10.63
CA PRO A 66 -6.79 11.40 9.45
C PRO A 66 -5.81 12.51 9.04
N GLY A 67 -5.47 12.57 7.75
CA GLY A 67 -4.52 13.53 7.18
C GLY A 67 -3.04 13.17 7.34
N LYS A 68 -2.72 12.00 7.91
CA LYS A 68 -1.35 11.48 8.02
C LYS A 68 -1.12 10.31 7.08
N SER A 69 0.10 10.22 6.56
CA SER A 69 0.49 9.08 5.73
C SER A 69 0.72 7.82 6.58
N THR A 70 0.49 6.65 5.98
CA THR A 70 0.84 5.35 6.58
C THR A 70 2.34 5.27 6.91
N GLY A 71 3.19 5.81 6.04
CA GLY A 71 4.64 5.90 6.28
C GLY A 71 5.01 6.73 7.52
N GLU A 72 4.34 7.86 7.77
CA GLU A 72 4.53 8.65 9.00
C GLU A 72 4.11 7.86 10.25
N ALA A 73 2.98 7.15 10.19
CA ALA A 73 2.52 6.33 11.31
C ALA A 73 3.50 5.17 11.59
N MET A 74 4.03 4.54 10.54
CA MET A 74 5.06 3.51 10.66
C MET A 74 6.33 4.07 11.30
N ALA A 75 6.84 5.21 10.83
CA ALA A 75 8.03 5.84 11.40
C ALA A 75 7.85 6.22 12.89
N LEU A 76 6.66 6.67 13.26
CA LEU A 76 6.32 6.94 14.66
C LEU A 76 6.32 5.66 15.49
N MET A 77 5.73 4.59 14.99
CA MET A 77 5.72 3.29 15.67
C MET A 77 7.14 2.72 15.85
N GLU A 78 8.03 2.88 14.88
CA GLU A 78 9.45 2.52 15.03
C GLU A 78 10.12 3.34 16.15
N THR A 79 9.79 4.63 16.24
CA THR A 79 10.28 5.54 17.29
C THR A 79 9.73 5.20 18.68
N LEU A 80 8.52 4.66 18.76
CA LEU A 80 7.94 4.18 20.02
C LEU A 80 8.52 2.82 20.42
N ALA A 81 8.69 1.92 19.45
CA ALA A 81 9.28 0.61 19.66
C ALA A 81 10.73 0.70 20.16
N SER A 82 11.49 1.71 19.72
CA SER A 82 12.86 1.92 20.21
C SER A 82 12.95 2.34 21.68
N LYS A 83 11.85 2.77 22.30
CA LYS A 83 11.78 3.11 23.73
C LYS A 83 11.39 1.92 24.62
N LEU A 84 11.11 0.76 24.02
CA LEU A 84 10.75 -0.44 24.78
C LEU A 84 11.97 -1.02 25.52
N PRO A 85 11.74 -1.80 26.59
CA PRO A 85 12.81 -2.51 27.30
C PRO A 85 13.68 -3.35 26.37
N SER A 86 14.97 -3.46 26.71
CA SER A 86 15.92 -4.28 25.97
C SER A 86 15.43 -5.73 25.81
N GLY A 87 15.56 -6.28 24.60
CA GLY A 87 15.11 -7.64 24.28
C GLY A 87 13.77 -7.70 23.56
N ILE A 88 13.04 -6.58 23.43
CA ILE A 88 11.84 -6.48 22.60
C ILE A 88 12.24 -5.95 21.22
N GLY A 89 12.11 -6.80 20.21
CA GLY A 89 12.20 -6.41 18.80
C GLY A 89 10.81 -6.10 18.22
N TYR A 90 10.81 -5.51 17.03
CA TYR A 90 9.61 -5.35 16.22
C TYR A 90 9.91 -5.78 14.79
N ASP A 91 8.87 -6.19 14.07
CA ASP A 91 8.95 -6.46 12.65
C ASP A 91 7.62 -6.10 11.99
N TRP A 92 7.66 -5.71 10.72
CA TRP A 92 6.48 -5.37 9.94
C TRP A 92 5.99 -6.60 9.17
N THR A 93 4.68 -6.78 9.09
CA THR A 93 4.09 -7.90 8.36
C THR A 93 2.94 -7.47 7.46
N GLY A 94 2.48 -8.37 6.58
CA GLY A 94 1.35 -8.15 5.67
C GLY A 94 1.50 -6.89 4.80
N MET A 95 0.52 -5.99 4.90
CA MET A 95 0.45 -4.76 4.11
C MET A 95 1.59 -3.79 4.44
N SER A 96 1.94 -3.63 5.72
CA SER A 96 3.02 -2.72 6.13
C SER A 96 4.39 -3.19 5.63
N TYR A 97 4.61 -4.51 5.54
CA TYR A 97 5.82 -5.06 4.94
C TYR A 97 5.92 -4.73 3.44
N GLN A 98 4.81 -4.88 2.71
CA GLN A 98 4.74 -4.51 1.30
C GLN A 98 4.92 -3.01 1.09
N GLU A 99 4.30 -2.17 1.92
CA GLU A 99 4.49 -0.72 1.88
C GLU A 99 5.97 -0.35 2.03
N ARG A 100 6.70 -0.99 2.96
CA ARG A 100 8.13 -0.75 3.17
C ARG A 100 8.98 -1.16 1.97
N LEU A 101 8.63 -2.27 1.31
CA LEU A 101 9.35 -2.77 0.14
C LEU A 101 9.02 -1.99 -1.15
N SER A 102 7.76 -1.65 -1.35
CA SER A 102 7.23 -1.08 -2.59
C SER A 102 7.21 0.46 -2.59
N GLY A 103 7.13 1.09 -1.43
CA GLY A 103 6.91 2.54 -1.29
C GLY A 103 7.95 3.42 -1.99
N ASN A 104 9.17 2.91 -2.23
CA ASN A 104 10.26 3.71 -2.82
C ASN A 104 10.51 3.46 -4.33
N GLN A 105 9.78 2.55 -4.98
CA GLN A 105 10.05 2.24 -6.40
C GLN A 105 9.34 3.18 -7.37
N ALA A 106 8.14 3.67 -7.02
CA ALA A 106 7.33 4.47 -7.92
C ALA A 106 8.03 5.74 -8.44
N PRO A 107 8.70 6.56 -7.58
CA PRO A 107 9.39 7.77 -8.06
C PRO A 107 10.54 7.46 -9.02
N ALA A 108 11.30 6.39 -8.75
CA ALA A 108 12.40 5.97 -9.60
C ALA A 108 11.92 5.49 -10.98
N LEU A 109 10.83 4.72 -11.01
CA LEU A 109 10.22 4.26 -12.26
C LEU A 109 9.68 5.44 -13.10
N TYR A 110 9.03 6.41 -12.47
CA TYR A 110 8.57 7.62 -13.16
C TYR A 110 9.73 8.47 -13.69
N ALA A 111 10.83 8.59 -12.93
CA ALA A 111 12.02 9.32 -13.38
C ALA A 111 12.65 8.67 -14.63
N ILE A 112 12.81 7.34 -14.62
CA ILE A 112 13.34 6.60 -15.78
C ILE A 112 12.40 6.76 -16.98
N SER A 113 11.08 6.63 -16.77
CA SER A 113 10.07 6.84 -17.82
C SER A 113 10.19 8.24 -18.45
N LEU A 114 10.32 9.30 -17.64
CA LEU A 114 10.48 10.67 -18.14
C LEU A 114 11.76 10.84 -18.95
N ILE A 115 12.87 10.25 -18.51
CA ILE A 115 14.14 10.28 -19.25
C ILE A 115 13.98 9.60 -20.62
N VAL A 116 13.34 8.43 -20.67
CA VAL A 116 13.12 7.71 -21.93
C VAL A 116 12.23 8.53 -22.88
N VAL A 117 11.14 9.12 -22.37
CA VAL A 117 10.26 9.98 -23.18
C VAL A 117 11.02 11.20 -23.72
N PHE A 118 11.84 11.84 -22.88
CA PHE A 118 12.68 12.96 -23.30
C PHE A 118 13.66 12.57 -24.41
N LEU A 119 14.36 11.43 -24.27
CA LEU A 119 15.30 10.94 -25.27
C LEU A 119 14.60 10.58 -26.60
N CYS A 120 13.42 9.95 -26.55
CA CYS A 120 12.64 9.67 -27.74
C CYS A 120 12.22 10.95 -28.49
N LEU A 121 11.78 11.98 -27.77
CA LEU A 121 11.40 13.27 -28.38
C LEU A 121 12.62 14.02 -28.91
N ALA A 122 13.75 13.99 -28.20
CA ALA A 122 14.99 14.63 -28.64
C ALA A 122 15.50 14.01 -29.95
N ALA A 123 15.43 12.68 -30.07
CA ALA A 123 15.77 11.96 -31.29
C ALA A 123 14.81 12.27 -32.44
N LEU A 124 13.50 12.40 -32.17
CA LEU A 124 12.48 12.69 -33.19
C LEU A 124 12.63 14.10 -33.78
N TYR A 125 12.89 15.10 -32.95
CA TYR A 125 12.95 16.50 -33.37
C TYR A 125 14.36 17.00 -33.72
N GLU A 126 15.39 16.16 -33.52
CA GLU A 126 16.82 16.48 -33.67
C GLU A 126 17.23 17.71 -32.83
N SER A 127 16.55 17.93 -31.71
CA SER A 127 16.71 19.13 -30.88
C SER A 127 16.44 18.83 -29.41
N TRP A 128 17.27 19.38 -28.53
CA TRP A 128 17.15 19.23 -27.08
C TRP A 128 16.15 20.23 -26.46
N SER A 129 15.87 21.33 -27.15
CA SER A 129 15.00 22.41 -26.63
C SER A 129 13.52 22.15 -26.89
N ILE A 130 13.19 21.49 -28.00
CA ILE A 130 11.80 21.19 -28.38
C ILE A 130 11.11 20.23 -27.37
N PRO A 131 11.74 19.12 -26.92
CA PRO A 131 11.18 18.22 -25.93
C PRO A 131 10.88 18.89 -24.58
N PHE A 132 11.66 19.89 -24.19
CA PHE A 132 11.46 20.63 -22.94
C PHE A 132 10.12 21.38 -22.94
N SER A 133 9.74 21.99 -24.08
CA SER A 133 8.46 22.65 -24.26
C SER A 133 7.27 21.68 -24.10
N VAL A 134 7.43 20.42 -24.52
CA VAL A 134 6.40 19.38 -24.36
C VAL A 134 6.33 18.89 -22.91
N MET A 135 7.47 18.72 -22.23
CA MET A 135 7.48 18.26 -20.83
C MET A 135 6.86 19.27 -19.86
N LEU A 136 6.89 20.58 -20.17
CA LEU A 136 6.22 21.61 -19.37
C LEU A 136 4.69 21.47 -19.31
N VAL A 137 4.07 20.68 -20.22
CA VAL A 137 2.64 20.37 -20.18
C VAL A 137 2.28 19.33 -19.11
N VAL A 138 3.24 18.48 -18.70
CA VAL A 138 2.97 17.40 -17.73
C VAL A 138 2.52 17.93 -16.36
N PRO A 139 3.21 18.92 -15.74
CA PRO A 139 2.76 19.52 -14.48
C PRO A 139 1.36 20.14 -14.56
N LEU A 140 1.00 20.74 -15.71
CA LEU A 140 -0.32 21.34 -15.92
C LEU A 140 -1.44 20.28 -15.86
N GLY A 141 -1.22 19.12 -16.46
CA GLY A 141 -2.16 17.98 -16.39
C GLY A 141 -2.27 17.41 -14.99
N VAL A 142 -1.14 17.25 -14.29
CA VAL A 142 -1.10 16.74 -12.91
C VAL A 142 -1.84 17.67 -11.95
N ILE A 143 -1.63 18.99 -12.05
CA ILE A 143 -2.33 19.97 -11.22
C ILE A 143 -3.84 19.89 -11.45
N GLY A 144 -4.29 19.84 -12.71
CA GLY A 144 -5.72 19.72 -13.02
C GLY A 144 -6.36 18.45 -12.42
N ALA A 145 -5.68 17.31 -12.53
CA ALA A 145 -6.14 16.05 -11.97
C ALA A 145 -6.18 16.08 -10.43
N LEU A 146 -5.14 16.59 -9.78
CA LEU A 146 -5.08 16.73 -8.32
C LEU A 146 -6.13 17.70 -7.79
N LEU A 147 -6.38 18.81 -8.49
CA LEU A 147 -7.38 19.81 -8.08
C LEU A 147 -8.80 19.22 -8.19
N ALA A 148 -9.09 18.49 -9.26
CA ALA A 148 -10.37 17.78 -9.40
C ALA A 148 -10.55 16.67 -8.36
N ALA A 149 -9.50 15.91 -8.06
CA ALA A 149 -9.53 14.84 -7.06
C ALA A 149 -9.72 15.40 -5.64
N THR A 150 -9.00 16.46 -5.29
CA THR A 150 -9.11 17.11 -3.97
C THR A 150 -10.48 17.75 -3.76
N LEU A 151 -11.04 18.44 -4.76
CA LEU A 151 -12.40 18.98 -4.70
C LEU A 151 -13.48 17.90 -4.50
N ARG A 152 -13.23 16.69 -5.00
CA ARG A 152 -14.17 15.57 -4.92
C ARG A 152 -13.89 14.62 -3.74
N GLY A 153 -12.83 14.86 -2.98
CA GLY A 153 -12.42 14.00 -1.85
C GLY A 153 -12.00 12.59 -2.27
N LEU A 154 -11.47 12.42 -3.49
CA LEU A 154 -11.03 11.12 -4.00
C LEU A 154 -9.62 10.80 -3.49
N ASN A 155 -9.39 9.52 -3.19
CA ASN A 155 -8.09 9.01 -2.77
C ASN A 155 -7.14 8.87 -3.98
N ASN A 156 -5.83 8.93 -3.72
CA ASN A 156 -4.81 8.61 -4.71
C ASN A 156 -4.67 7.09 -4.84
N ASP A 157 -5.61 6.47 -5.54
CA ASP A 157 -5.63 5.03 -5.82
C ASP A 157 -5.05 4.69 -7.20
N VAL A 158 -4.97 3.40 -7.51
CA VAL A 158 -4.46 2.92 -8.80
C VAL A 158 -5.29 3.46 -9.97
N TYR A 159 -6.59 3.68 -9.79
CA TYR A 159 -7.45 4.27 -10.81
C TYR A 159 -7.09 5.73 -11.09
N PHE A 160 -6.84 6.53 -10.05
CA PHE A 160 -6.36 7.88 -10.19
C PHE A 160 -5.00 7.93 -10.90
N GLN A 161 -4.08 7.03 -10.58
CA GLN A 161 -2.77 6.94 -11.23
C GLN A 161 -2.88 6.62 -12.73
N VAL A 162 -3.70 5.63 -13.10
CA VAL A 162 -3.94 5.29 -14.51
C VAL A 162 -4.63 6.44 -15.25
N GLY A 163 -5.61 7.10 -14.62
CA GLY A 163 -6.27 8.29 -15.16
C GLY A 163 -5.33 9.49 -15.34
N LEU A 164 -4.37 9.66 -14.43
CA LEU A 164 -3.36 10.71 -14.50
C LEU A 164 -2.38 10.42 -15.66
N LEU A 165 -1.95 9.17 -15.83
CA LEU A 165 -1.14 8.73 -16.97
C LEU A 165 -1.83 8.97 -18.31
N THR A 166 -3.12 8.62 -18.44
CA THR A 166 -3.87 8.85 -19.69
C THR A 166 -4.07 10.34 -19.96
N THR A 167 -4.35 11.15 -18.95
CA THR A 167 -4.50 12.61 -19.07
C THR A 167 -3.19 13.26 -19.52
N ILE A 168 -2.05 12.82 -18.97
CA ILE A 168 -0.72 13.26 -19.40
C ILE A 168 -0.48 12.88 -20.86
N GLY A 169 -0.78 11.63 -21.25
CA GLY A 169 -0.59 11.15 -22.62
C GLY A 169 -1.41 11.91 -23.65
N LEU A 170 -2.69 12.17 -23.37
CA LEU A 170 -3.58 12.94 -24.24
C LEU A 170 -3.10 14.39 -24.39
N SER A 171 -2.69 15.01 -23.27
CA SER A 171 -2.16 16.38 -23.25
C SER A 171 -0.84 16.49 -24.00
N ALA A 172 0.06 15.52 -23.82
CA ALA A 172 1.33 15.46 -24.54
C ALA A 172 1.12 15.30 -26.05
N LYS A 173 0.20 14.44 -26.49
CA LYS A 173 -0.14 14.30 -27.92
C LYS A 173 -0.61 15.63 -28.53
N ASN A 174 -1.45 16.37 -27.81
CA ASN A 174 -1.92 17.68 -28.25
C ASN A 174 -0.77 18.70 -28.32
N ALA A 175 0.14 18.69 -27.35
CA ALA A 175 1.31 19.56 -27.35
C ALA A 175 2.28 19.24 -28.50
N ILE A 176 2.54 17.95 -28.75
CA ILE A 176 3.35 17.45 -29.87
C ILE A 176 2.79 17.95 -31.21
N LEU A 177 1.47 17.80 -31.44
CA LEU A 177 0.82 18.28 -32.67
C LEU A 177 0.96 19.79 -32.89
N ILE A 178 0.81 20.59 -31.83
CA ILE A 178 0.96 22.06 -31.91
C ILE A 178 2.40 22.44 -32.25
N VAL A 179 3.36 21.79 -31.59
CA VAL A 179 4.80 22.04 -31.77
C VAL A 179 5.26 21.59 -33.16
N GLU A 180 4.80 20.43 -33.62
CA GLU A 180 5.07 19.92 -34.97
C GLU A 180 4.54 20.87 -36.05
N PHE A 181 3.28 21.31 -35.92
CA PHE A 181 2.70 22.27 -36.86
C PHE A 181 3.44 23.61 -36.86
N ALA A 182 3.88 24.08 -35.69
CA ALA A 182 4.68 25.29 -35.59
C ALA A 182 6.06 25.14 -36.24
N LYS A 183 6.77 24.01 -36.02
CA LYS A 183 8.07 23.71 -36.64
C LYS A 183 7.93 23.63 -38.17
N ASP A 184 6.93 22.91 -38.66
CA ASP A 184 6.67 22.76 -40.10
C ASP A 184 6.38 24.11 -40.78
N LEU A 185 5.61 24.99 -40.14
CA LEU A 185 5.36 26.35 -40.63
C LEU A 185 6.60 27.23 -40.65
N MET A 186 7.51 27.06 -39.68
CA MET A 186 8.76 27.81 -39.61
C MET A 186 9.76 27.34 -40.68
N GLU A 187 9.92 26.02 -40.87
CA GLU A 187 10.85 25.45 -41.85
C GLU A 187 10.35 25.57 -43.30
N LYS A 188 9.06 25.36 -43.57
CA LYS A 188 8.51 25.36 -44.94
C LYS A 188 8.04 26.73 -45.43
N GLU A 189 7.54 27.61 -44.56
CA GLU A 189 6.96 28.92 -44.97
C GLU A 189 7.76 30.15 -44.52
N GLY A 190 8.88 30.00 -43.80
CA GLY A 190 9.79 31.10 -43.45
C GLY A 190 9.17 32.21 -42.58
N LYS A 191 8.09 31.91 -41.84
CA LYS A 191 7.38 32.90 -41.00
C LYS A 191 8.07 33.10 -39.65
N GLY A 192 8.27 34.37 -39.27
CA GLY A 192 8.95 34.76 -38.03
C GLY A 192 8.20 34.38 -36.74
N ILE A 193 8.99 34.23 -35.66
CA ILE A 193 8.63 33.65 -34.34
C ILE A 193 7.43 34.31 -33.63
N MET A 194 7.07 35.54 -34.02
CA MET A 194 6.02 36.36 -33.39
C MET A 194 4.67 36.34 -34.13
N ARG A 195 4.53 35.61 -35.25
CA ARG A 195 3.26 35.56 -36.01
C ARG A 195 2.91 34.17 -36.55
N PRO A 196 2.62 33.16 -35.70
CA PRO A 196 1.77 32.06 -36.14
C PRO A 196 0.38 32.64 -36.39
N ARG A 197 0.03 32.86 -37.67
CA ARG A 197 -1.32 33.25 -38.06
C ARG A 197 -2.22 32.02 -37.85
N TRP A 198 -2.81 31.90 -36.66
CA TRP A 198 -3.87 30.94 -36.30
C TRP A 198 -5.19 31.15 -37.07
N ARG A 199 -5.13 31.59 -38.33
CA ARG A 199 -6.30 31.99 -39.10
C ARG A 199 -6.49 31.04 -40.28
N HIS A 200 -7.53 30.21 -40.15
CA HIS A 200 -8.19 29.41 -41.17
C HIS A 200 -7.42 28.22 -41.77
N ARG A 201 -7.39 27.08 -41.06
CA ARG A 201 -7.92 25.80 -41.56
C ARG A 201 -8.47 25.02 -40.36
N GLY A 202 -9.77 24.72 -40.40
CA GLY A 202 -10.50 24.13 -39.28
C GLY A 202 -10.15 22.67 -39.01
N CYS A 203 -9.14 22.42 -38.18
CA CYS A 203 -8.82 21.05 -37.74
C CYS A 203 -8.82 20.82 -36.21
N ALA A 204 -8.99 21.84 -35.36
CA ALA A 204 -8.91 21.64 -33.91
C ALA A 204 -10.26 21.33 -33.22
N CYS A 205 -11.39 21.37 -33.92
CA CYS A 205 -12.73 21.14 -33.34
C CYS A 205 -13.35 19.78 -33.75
N GLY A 206 -12.62 18.93 -34.47
CA GLY A 206 -13.15 17.71 -35.11
C GLY A 206 -12.73 16.38 -34.48
N LEU A 207 -11.98 16.38 -33.38
CA LEU A 207 -11.58 15.18 -32.66
C LEU A 207 -11.69 15.43 -31.16
N PHE A 208 -12.92 15.44 -30.68
CA PHE A 208 -13.26 15.04 -29.31
C PHE A 208 -13.76 13.60 -29.35
#